data_AF-A0A9P6UL16-F1
#
_entry.id   AF-A0A9P6UL16-F1
#
_cell.length_a   1.000
_cell.length_b   1.000
_cell.length_c   1.000
_cell.angle_alpha   90.00
_cell.angle_beta   90.00
_cell.angle_gamma   90.00
#
_symmetry.space_group_name_H-M   'P 1'
#
loop_
_entity.id
_entity.type
_entity.pdbx_description
1 polymer ?
#
loop_
_entity_poly.entity_id
_entity_poly.type
_entity_poly.pdbx_seq_one_letter_code
_entity_poly.pdbx_strand_id
1 'polypeptide(L)'
;MDNPILAAVNQTLQASSRAIEAIPGSEIIINYIKNSYQNDPFRVVLELGLAVFAVKYMLSKKYRIDPSHIKLTEKEIDELVAEWQPEPLVQPLSDIQRMELEKTQVIAGHQGPKPKMLSSGKNLLNLASTNFLGYINNEDIK
;
A
#
# COMPACT_ATOMS: atom_id res chain seq x y z
N MET A 1 60.74 19.08 -32.71
CA MET A 1 60.50 17.69 -32.25
C MET A 1 59.06 17.65 -31.78
N ASP A 2 58.18 17.11 -32.60
CA ASP A 2 56.77 16.98 -32.26
C ASP A 2 56.66 15.90 -31.19
N ASN A 3 56.36 16.31 -29.96
CA ASN A 3 56.27 15.36 -28.86
C ASN A 3 55.14 14.36 -29.18
N PRO A 4 55.44 13.05 -29.31
CA PRO A 4 54.44 12.05 -29.70
C PRO A 4 53.28 11.98 -28.71
N ILE A 5 53.54 12.33 -27.45
CA ILE A 5 52.52 12.47 -26.40
C ILE A 5 51.53 13.60 -26.72
N LEU A 6 52.00 14.75 -27.20
CA LEU A 6 51.12 15.87 -27.57
C LEU A 6 50.26 15.52 -28.79
N ALA A 7 50.81 14.78 -29.75
CA ALA A 7 50.07 14.29 -30.90
C ALA A 7 48.98 13.28 -30.50
N ALA A 8 49.30 12.33 -29.61
CA ALA A 8 48.35 11.36 -29.08
C ALA A 8 47.22 12.04 -28.27
N VAL A 9 47.58 13.03 -27.43
CA VAL A 9 46.60 13.83 -26.67
C VAL A 9 45.68 14.60 -27.61
N ASN A 10 46.23 15.26 -28.63
CA ASN A 10 45.42 16.02 -29.59
C ASN A 10 44.47 15.12 -30.40
N GLN A 11 44.93 13.96 -30.85
CA GLN A 11 44.09 12.99 -31.55
C GLN A 11 42.96 12.46 -30.66
N THR A 12 43.27 12.18 -29.38
CA THR A 12 42.27 11.74 -28.40
C THR A 12 41.24 12.84 -28.16
N LEU A 13 41.68 14.10 -28.01
CA LEU A 13 40.81 15.25 -27.78
C LEU A 13 39.86 15.50 -28.96
N GLN A 14 40.37 15.40 -30.18
CA GLN A 14 39.59 15.53 -31.42
C GLN A 14 38.59 14.38 -31.58
N ALA A 15 38.98 13.15 -31.26
CA ALA A 15 38.09 12.00 -31.29
C ALA A 15 36.95 12.14 -30.27
N SER A 16 37.26 12.61 -29.05
CA SER A 16 36.25 12.88 -28.02
C SER A 16 35.29 14.01 -28.43
N SER A 17 35.79 15.10 -29.02
CA SER A 17 34.92 16.19 -29.52
C SER A 17 33.90 15.67 -30.53
N ARG A 18 34.36 14.89 -31.51
CA ARG A 18 33.48 14.30 -32.54
C ARG A 18 32.46 13.34 -31.93
N ALA A 19 32.84 12.57 -30.92
CA ALA A 19 31.92 11.65 -30.23
C ALA A 19 30.83 12.41 -29.45
N ILE A 20 31.16 13.56 -28.87
CA ILE A 20 30.21 14.43 -28.15
C ILE A 20 29.27 15.11 -29.14
N GLU A 21 29.80 15.65 -30.24
CA GLU A 21 29.03 16.28 -31.33
C GLU A 21 28.11 15.28 -32.04
N ALA A 22 28.47 14.00 -32.10
CA ALA A 22 27.65 12.94 -32.69
C ALA A 22 26.37 12.63 -31.89
N ILE A 23 26.26 13.09 -30.62
CA ILE A 23 25.07 12.91 -29.80
C ILE A 23 24.06 14.02 -30.17
N PRO A 24 22.90 13.69 -30.75
CA PRO A 24 21.91 14.71 -31.12
C PRO A 24 21.44 15.45 -29.85
N GLY A 25 21.61 16.78 -29.86
CA GLY A 25 21.26 17.66 -28.72
C GLY A 25 22.42 18.04 -27.80
N SER A 26 23.63 17.54 -28.02
CA SER A 26 24.82 17.92 -27.22
C SER A 26 25.19 19.40 -27.35
N GLU A 27 25.01 19.99 -28.54
CA GLU A 27 25.30 21.41 -28.78
C GLU A 27 24.48 22.35 -27.88
N ILE A 28 23.21 22.00 -27.59
CA ILE A 28 22.35 22.79 -26.70
C ILE A 28 22.90 22.76 -25.27
N ILE A 29 23.33 21.59 -24.80
CA ILE A 29 23.91 21.40 -23.46
C ILE A 29 25.24 22.16 -23.34
N ILE A 30 26.11 22.06 -24.34
CA ILE A 30 27.41 22.75 -24.36
C ILE A 30 27.20 24.27 -24.34
N ASN A 31 26.31 24.80 -25.18
CA ASN A 31 26.01 26.22 -25.23
C ASN A 31 25.36 26.71 -23.93
N TYR A 32 24.49 25.90 -23.33
CA TYR A 32 23.90 26.20 -22.02
C TYR A 32 24.98 26.29 -20.93
N ILE A 33 25.86 25.31 -20.82
CA ILE A 33 26.95 25.30 -19.83
C ILE A 33 27.88 26.49 -20.04
N LYS A 34 28.27 26.75 -21.30
CA LYS A 34 29.15 27.88 -21.66
C LYS A 34 28.54 29.23 -21.29
N ASN A 35 27.26 29.44 -21.61
CA ASN A 35 26.56 30.68 -21.31
C ASN A 35 26.24 30.82 -19.80
N SER A 36 25.95 29.72 -19.12
CA SER A 36 25.65 29.71 -17.68
C SER A 36 26.91 29.99 -16.85
N TYR A 37 28.06 29.40 -17.21
CA TYR A 37 29.35 29.62 -16.53
C TYR A 37 29.81 31.08 -16.57
N GLN A 38 29.53 31.78 -17.67
CA GLN A 38 29.88 33.20 -17.82
C GLN A 38 29.03 34.12 -16.92
N ASN A 39 27.80 33.73 -16.61
CA ASN A 39 26.86 34.56 -15.86
C ASN A 39 26.89 34.28 -14.34
N ASP A 40 26.98 33.01 -13.93
CA ASP A 40 27.02 32.61 -12.52
C ASP A 40 27.71 31.23 -12.36
N PRO A 41 29.03 31.20 -12.09
CA PRO A 41 29.77 29.95 -12.00
C PRO A 41 29.37 29.09 -10.79
N PHE A 42 28.86 29.70 -9.71
CA PHE A 42 28.46 28.96 -8.52
C PHE A 42 27.20 28.12 -8.77
N ARG A 43 26.24 28.69 -9.49
CA ARG A 43 25.02 27.98 -9.91
C ARG A 43 25.33 26.73 -10.73
N VAL A 44 26.26 26.81 -11.67
CA VAL A 44 26.65 25.66 -12.52
C VAL A 44 27.27 24.53 -11.71
N VAL A 45 28.15 24.86 -10.75
CA VAL A 45 28.75 23.85 -9.86
C VAL A 45 27.68 23.16 -9.01
N LEU A 46 26.71 23.92 -8.49
CA LEU A 46 25.59 23.39 -7.74
C LEU A 46 24.71 22.49 -8.61
N GLU A 47 24.33 22.93 -9.81
CA GLU A 47 23.50 22.16 -10.75
C GLU A 47 24.18 20.85 -11.17
N LEU A 48 25.49 20.89 -11.50
CA LEU A 48 26.26 19.69 -11.80
C LEU A 48 26.33 18.76 -10.59
N GLY A 49 26.57 19.31 -9.39
CA GLY A 49 26.58 18.55 -8.14
C GLY A 49 25.25 17.85 -7.87
N LEU A 50 24.13 18.55 -8.08
CA LEU A 50 22.78 17.99 -7.96
C LEU A 50 22.51 16.93 -9.04
N ALA A 51 22.95 17.14 -10.28
CA ALA A 51 22.79 16.15 -11.34
C ALA A 51 23.56 14.86 -11.03
N VAL A 52 24.82 14.96 -10.60
CA VAL A 52 25.63 13.80 -10.16
C VAL A 52 24.98 13.14 -8.95
N PHE A 53 24.51 13.92 -7.97
CA PHE A 53 23.81 13.39 -6.81
C PHE A 53 22.53 12.64 -7.20
N ALA A 54 21.72 13.19 -8.10
CA ALA A 54 20.49 12.57 -8.60
C ALA A 54 20.78 11.27 -9.35
N VAL A 55 21.80 11.26 -10.22
CA VAL A 55 22.23 10.04 -10.93
C VAL A 55 22.72 8.98 -9.94
N LYS A 56 23.57 9.36 -8.99
CA LYS A 56 24.04 8.46 -7.92
C LYS A 56 22.88 7.92 -7.10
N TYR A 57 21.92 8.77 -6.74
CA TYR A 57 20.74 8.39 -5.97
C TYR A 57 19.86 7.41 -6.75
N MET A 58 19.62 7.66 -8.03
CA MET A 58 18.81 6.78 -8.89
C MET A 58 19.48 5.42 -9.13
N LEU A 59 20.80 5.39 -9.28
CA LEU A 59 21.58 4.16 -9.41
C LEU A 59 21.83 3.44 -8.07
N SER A 60 21.60 4.11 -6.94
CA SER A 60 21.72 3.49 -5.62
C SER A 60 20.61 2.47 -5.45
N LYS A 61 20.98 1.24 -5.10
CA LYS A 61 20.01 0.17 -4.82
C LYS A 61 19.11 0.62 -3.68
N LYS A 62 17.80 0.72 -3.92
CA LYS A 62 16.83 0.88 -2.84
C LYS A 62 16.98 -0.32 -1.91
N TYR A 63 17.18 -0.05 -0.61
CA TYR A 63 17.17 -1.10 0.40
C TYR A 63 15.82 -1.81 0.32
N ARG A 64 15.83 -3.02 -0.23
CA ARG A 64 14.69 -3.91 -0.15
C ARG A 64 14.76 -4.48 1.26
N ILE A 65 13.83 -4.07 2.12
CA ILE A 65 13.49 -4.87 3.28
C ILE A 65 12.92 -6.14 2.67
N ASP A 66 13.77 -7.13 2.39
CA ASP A 66 13.26 -8.44 2.03
C ASP A 66 12.44 -8.88 3.23
N PRO A 67 11.12 -9.10 3.07
CA PRO A 67 10.34 -9.78 4.10
C PRO A 67 10.82 -11.23 4.02
N SER A 68 12.01 -11.48 4.56
CA SER A 68 12.49 -12.82 4.83
C SER A 68 11.47 -13.40 5.80
N HIS A 69 10.43 -14.01 5.23
CA HIS A 69 9.54 -14.91 5.92
C HIS A 69 10.45 -15.96 6.50
N ILE A 70 10.75 -15.81 7.80
CA ILE A 70 11.30 -16.88 8.60
C ILE A 70 10.29 -18.01 8.42
N LYS A 71 10.67 -19.04 7.66
CA LYS A 71 9.80 -20.19 7.44
C LYS A 71 9.67 -20.89 8.78
N LEU A 72 8.53 -20.71 9.41
CA LEU A 72 8.19 -21.40 10.64
C LEU A 72 8.15 -22.90 10.38
N THR A 73 8.67 -23.69 11.31
CA THR A 73 8.49 -25.13 11.35
C THR A 73 7.05 -25.46 11.75
N GLU A 74 6.57 -26.67 11.41
CA GLU A 74 5.21 -27.11 11.78
C GLU A 74 4.97 -27.03 13.30
N LYS A 75 6.00 -27.33 14.10
CA LYS A 75 5.93 -27.23 15.57
C LYS A 75 5.74 -25.79 16.06
N GLU A 76 6.46 -24.84 15.47
CA GLU A 76 6.32 -23.43 15.83
C GLU A 76 4.94 -22.89 15.45
N ILE A 77 4.38 -23.35 14.32
CA ILE A 77 3.02 -22.99 13.93
C ILE A 77 2.02 -23.53 14.96
N ASP A 78 2.13 -24.80 15.36
CA ASP A 78 1.23 -25.40 16.35
C ASP A 78 1.31 -24.68 17.71
N GLU A 79 2.51 -24.30 18.14
CA GLU A 79 2.72 -23.51 19.37
C GLU A 79 2.08 -22.13 19.27
N LEU A 80 2.29 -21.42 18.15
CA LEU A 80 1.67 -20.11 17.91
C LEU A 80 0.14 -20.19 17.84
N VAL A 81 -0.40 -21.24 17.22
CA VAL A 81 -1.85 -21.47 17.15
C VAL A 81 -2.41 -21.78 18.55
N ALA A 82 -1.67 -22.50 19.39
CA ALA A 82 -2.08 -22.78 20.76
C ALA A 82 -2.05 -21.55 21.67
N GLU A 83 -1.08 -20.65 21.48
CA GLU A 83 -1.00 -19.37 22.22
C GLU A 83 -1.99 -18.33 21.72
N TRP A 84 -2.39 -18.42 20.44
CA TRP A 84 -3.21 -17.40 19.80
C TRP A 84 -4.58 -17.24 20.46
N GLN A 85 -4.85 -16.01 20.91
CA GLN A 85 -6.15 -15.60 21.38
C GLN A 85 -6.84 -14.73 20.31
N PRO A 86 -8.03 -15.12 19.81
CA PRO A 86 -8.76 -14.30 18.86
C PRO A 86 -9.14 -12.96 19.49
N GLU A 87 -9.03 -11.89 18.70
CA GLU A 87 -9.62 -10.62 19.11
C GLU A 87 -11.15 -10.78 19.23
N PRO A 88 -11.77 -10.25 20.30
CA PRO A 88 -13.22 -10.31 20.44
C PRO A 88 -13.90 -9.59 19.25
N LEU A 89 -14.90 -10.26 18.66
CA LEU A 89 -15.64 -9.73 17.50
C LEU A 89 -16.32 -8.37 17.76
N VAL A 90 -16.59 -8.07 19.03
CA VAL A 90 -17.27 -6.85 19.45
C VAL A 90 -16.58 -6.33 20.71
N GLN A 91 -16.50 -5.01 20.82
CA GLN A 91 -16.00 -4.35 22.01
C GLN A 91 -16.88 -4.70 23.23
N PRO A 92 -16.30 -4.72 24.46
CA PRO A 92 -17.08 -4.94 25.66
C PRO A 92 -18.18 -3.88 25.77
N LEU A 93 -19.41 -4.33 26.04
CA LEU A 93 -20.59 -3.47 26.16
C LEU A 93 -20.43 -2.50 27.34
N SER A 94 -20.77 -1.24 27.13
CA SER A 94 -20.92 -0.26 28.21
C SER A 94 -22.13 -0.62 29.10
N ASP A 95 -22.17 -0.09 30.33
CA ASP A 95 -23.27 -0.37 31.27
C ASP A 95 -24.65 0.00 30.68
N ILE A 96 -24.71 1.10 29.93
CA ILE A 96 -25.94 1.55 29.26
C ILE A 96 -26.35 0.54 28.19
N GLN A 97 -25.43 0.11 27.33
CA GLN A 97 -25.70 -0.87 26.28
C GLN A 97 -26.13 -2.23 26.86
N ARG A 98 -25.55 -2.62 28.00
CA ARG A 98 -25.97 -3.83 28.72
C ARG A 98 -27.42 -3.72 29.20
N MET A 99 -27.79 -2.60 29.82
CA MET A 99 -29.16 -2.36 30.26
C MET A 99 -30.17 -2.33 29.10
N GLU A 100 -29.77 -1.81 27.94
CA GLU A 100 -30.60 -1.84 26.72
C GLU A 100 -30.75 -3.25 26.15
N LEU A 101 -29.66 -4.02 26.11
CA LEU A 101 -29.67 -5.39 25.63
C LEU A 101 -30.55 -6.28 26.53
N GLU A 102 -30.49 -6.11 27.85
CA GLU A 102 -31.34 -6.84 28.80
C GLU A 102 -32.84 -6.54 28.61
N LYS A 103 -33.20 -5.33 28.18
CA LYS A 103 -34.59 -4.96 27.87
C LYS A 103 -35.05 -5.50 26.51
N THR A 104 -34.12 -5.79 25.62
CA THR A 104 -34.40 -6.21 24.25
C THR A 104 -34.92 -7.64 24.22
N GLN A 105 -36.10 -7.83 23.63
CA GLN A 105 -36.72 -9.15 23.53
C GLN A 105 -36.12 -9.94 22.37
N VAL A 106 -35.62 -11.14 22.66
CA VAL A 106 -35.07 -12.05 21.63
C VAL A 106 -36.20 -12.87 21.02
N ILE A 107 -36.24 -12.93 19.69
CA ILE A 107 -37.18 -13.76 18.92
C ILE A 107 -36.56 -15.13 18.69
N ALA A 108 -37.32 -16.19 18.98
CA ALA A 108 -36.94 -17.57 18.71
C ALA A 108 -37.73 -18.10 17.50
N GLY A 109 -37.01 -18.55 16.47
CA GLY A 109 -37.59 -19.22 15.31
C GLY A 109 -37.72 -18.34 14.06
N HIS A 110 -38.55 -18.79 13.13
CA HIS A 110 -38.70 -18.18 11.81
C HIS A 110 -39.40 -16.81 11.89
N GLN A 111 -39.00 -15.88 11.02
CA GLN A 111 -39.61 -14.56 10.88
C GLN A 111 -40.98 -14.67 10.21
N GLY A 112 -41.97 -15.07 10.98
CA GLY A 112 -43.36 -15.14 10.55
C GLY A 112 -44.22 -13.97 11.02
N PRO A 113 -45.52 -13.97 10.70
CA PRO A 113 -46.47 -12.98 11.22
C PRO A 113 -46.66 -13.09 12.74
N LYS A 114 -46.40 -14.27 13.33
CA LYS A 114 -46.50 -14.49 14.78
C LYS A 114 -45.25 -15.19 15.34
N PRO A 115 -44.11 -14.49 15.43
CA PRO A 115 -42.90 -15.10 15.97
C PRO A 115 -43.04 -15.38 17.46
N LYS A 116 -42.38 -16.43 17.93
CA LYS A 116 -42.33 -16.78 19.35
C LYS A 116 -41.22 -16.00 20.02
N MET A 117 -41.53 -15.36 21.13
CA MET A 117 -40.52 -14.69 21.94
C MET A 117 -39.77 -15.70 22.81
N LEU A 118 -38.44 -15.64 22.82
CA LEU A 118 -37.62 -16.54 23.63
C LEU A 118 -37.79 -16.25 25.13
N SER A 119 -37.89 -14.98 25.50
CA SER A 119 -38.01 -14.52 26.89
C SER A 119 -39.37 -14.87 27.52
N SER A 120 -40.47 -14.59 26.82
CA SER A 120 -41.83 -14.79 27.37
C SER A 120 -42.50 -16.11 26.94
N GLY A 121 -42.01 -16.77 25.89
CA GLY A 121 -42.63 -17.96 25.30
C GLY A 121 -43.96 -17.69 24.56
N LYS A 122 -44.45 -16.44 24.60
CA LYS A 122 -45.69 -16.01 23.94
C LYS A 122 -45.44 -15.70 22.46
N ASN A 123 -46.46 -15.93 21.65
CA ASN A 123 -46.49 -15.52 20.26
C ASN A 123 -47.01 -14.08 20.18
N LEU A 124 -46.19 -13.16 19.67
CA LEU A 124 -46.61 -11.78 19.43
C LEU A 124 -46.90 -11.56 17.95
N LEU A 125 -47.74 -10.59 17.62
CA LEU A 125 -47.99 -10.20 16.24
C LEU A 125 -46.83 -9.33 15.74
N ASN A 126 -46.17 -9.76 14.66
CA ASN A 126 -45.11 -9.00 14.00
C ASN A 126 -45.71 -8.09 12.93
N LEU A 127 -45.83 -6.80 13.25
CA LEU A 127 -46.33 -5.77 12.33
C LEU A 127 -45.31 -5.32 11.27
N ALA A 128 -44.06 -5.75 11.39
CA ALA A 128 -43.00 -5.46 10.42
C ALA A 128 -42.78 -6.59 9.40
N SER A 129 -43.53 -7.70 9.51
CA SER A 129 -43.38 -8.83 8.59
C SER A 129 -44.03 -8.56 7.24
N THR A 130 -43.32 -8.87 6.15
CA THR A 130 -43.87 -8.90 4.78
C THR A 130 -44.58 -10.22 4.46
N ASN A 131 -44.63 -11.16 5.40
CA ASN A 131 -45.28 -12.45 5.23
C ASN A 131 -46.80 -12.36 5.51
N PHE A 132 -47.51 -11.61 4.66
CA PHE A 132 -48.94 -11.35 4.81
C PHE A 132 -49.81 -12.63 4.78
N LEU A 133 -49.40 -13.63 4.00
CA LEU A 133 -50.14 -14.88 3.80
C LEU A 133 -49.72 -16.01 4.76
N GLY A 134 -48.66 -15.81 5.56
CA GLY A 134 -48.23 -16.75 6.58
C GLY A 134 -47.56 -18.03 6.08
N TYR A 135 -47.27 -18.16 4.78
CA TYR A 135 -46.78 -19.41 4.18
C TYR A 135 -45.42 -19.88 4.71
N ILE A 136 -44.52 -18.97 5.11
CA ILE A 136 -43.20 -19.32 5.67
C ILE A 136 -43.32 -20.18 6.95
N ASN A 137 -44.44 -20.07 7.66
CA ASN A 137 -44.69 -20.82 8.89
C ASN A 137 -45.51 -22.10 8.68
N ASN A 138 -45.96 -22.39 7.46
CA ASN A 138 -46.79 -23.56 7.19
C ASN A 138 -45.90 -24.79 6.95
N GLU A 139 -46.03 -25.82 7.78
CA GLU A 139 -45.25 -27.06 7.67
C GLU A 139 -45.59 -27.86 6.40
N ASP A 140 -46.77 -27.67 5.82
CA ASP A 140 -47.20 -28.37 4.59
C ASP A 140 -46.54 -27.81 3.31
N ILE A 141 -46.10 -26.55 3.35
CA ILE A 141 -45.56 -25.82 2.19
C ILE A 141 -44.03 -25.68 2.29
N LYS A 142 -43.48 -25.83 3.50
CA LYS A 142 -42.07 -25.59 3.81
C LYS A 142 -41.18 -26.78 3.47
#